data_AF-A0A357KWK2-F1
#
_entry.id   AF-A0A357KWK2-F1
#
_cell.length_a   1.000
_cell.length_b   1.000
_cell.length_c   1.000
_cell.angle_alpha   90.00
_cell.angle_beta   90.00
_cell.angle_gamma   90.00
#
_symmetry.space_group_name_H-M   'P 1'
#
loop_
_entity.id
_entity.type
_entity.pdbx_description
1 polymer ?
#
loop_
_entity_poly.entity_id
_entity_poly.type
_entity_poly.pdbx_seq_one_letter_code
_entity_poly.pdbx_strand_id
1 'polypeptide(L)'
;MINLDMIGRVQKNAIEVYGTGTAEGFNEILRPAFDRSGFDIKRTPSGVGPSDHSVFHRAGLPVLHFFSGSHPDYHQPSDTFEKVNYEDGVRLVALIADVAQ
;
A
#
# COMPACT_ATOMS: atom_id res chain seq x y z
N MET A 1 -10.53 6.74 0.75
CA MET A 1 -9.53 7.16 -0.26
C MET A 1 -8.42 6.11 -0.30
N ILE A 2 -7.92 5.74 -1.47
CA ILE A 2 -6.86 4.74 -1.63
C ILE A 2 -5.66 5.42 -2.31
N ASN A 3 -4.47 5.30 -1.71
CA ASN A 3 -3.22 5.89 -2.17
C ASN A 3 -2.22 4.80 -2.56
N LEU A 4 -1.60 4.97 -3.72
CA LEU A 4 -0.60 4.05 -4.28
C LEU A 4 0.69 4.85 -4.42
N ASP A 5 1.67 4.57 -3.57
CA ASP A 5 2.96 5.26 -3.61
C ASP A 5 4.06 4.20 -3.49
N MET A 6 5.03 4.22 -4.40
CA MET A 6 6.08 3.22 -4.50
C MET A 6 5.55 1.77 -4.43
N ILE A 7 4.77 1.35 -5.43
CA ILE A 7 4.20 0.00 -5.51
C ILE A 7 4.97 -0.96 -6.44
N GLY A 8 6.00 -0.46 -7.13
CA GLY A 8 6.73 -1.21 -8.15
C GLY A 8 7.99 -1.94 -7.66
N ARG A 9 8.35 -1.80 -6.39
CA ARG A 9 9.63 -2.27 -5.84
C ARG A 9 9.42 -3.20 -4.64
N VAL A 10 8.48 -4.13 -4.80
CA VAL A 10 8.16 -5.15 -3.79
C VAL A 10 9.42 -5.94 -3.44
N GLN A 11 9.74 -5.98 -2.15
CA GLN A 11 10.90 -6.67 -1.61
C GLN A 11 10.43 -7.69 -0.58
N LYS A 12 10.96 -8.91 -0.69
CA LYS A 12 10.65 -10.01 0.24
C LYS A 12 9.14 -10.26 0.40
N ASN A 13 8.37 -10.06 -0.68
CA ASN A 13 6.91 -10.26 -0.71
C ASN A 13 6.14 -9.42 0.33
N ALA A 14 6.76 -8.37 0.90
CA ALA A 14 6.20 -7.57 1.97
C ALA A 14 5.57 -6.28 1.45
N ILE A 15 4.39 -5.94 1.97
CA ILE A 15 3.64 -4.73 1.64
C ILE A 15 3.18 -4.06 2.93
N GLU A 16 3.42 -2.75 3.04
CA GLU A 16 2.90 -1.94 4.14
C GLU A 16 1.57 -1.30 3.74
N VAL A 17 0.56 -1.46 4.59
CA VAL A 17 -0.75 -0.84 4.40
C VAL A 17 -1.05 0.05 5.60
N TYR A 18 -1.03 1.35 5.38
CA TYR A 18 -1.38 2.36 6.39
C TYR A 18 -2.87 2.69 6.35
N GLY A 19 -3.37 3.21 7.46
CA GLY A 19 -4.75 3.67 7.58
C GLY A 19 -5.78 2.58 7.86
N THR A 20 -5.35 1.34 8.15
CA THR A 20 -6.27 0.21 8.37
C THR A 20 -7.20 0.38 9.58
N GLY A 21 -6.91 1.33 10.47
CA GLY A 21 -7.75 1.70 11.62
C GLY A 21 -8.49 3.01 11.45
N THR A 22 -8.52 3.60 10.25
CA THR A 22 -9.15 4.92 10.01
C THR A 22 -10.65 4.85 9.74
N ALA A 23 -11.21 3.65 9.63
CA ALA A 23 -12.65 3.41 9.60
C ALA A 23 -13.01 2.15 10.38
N GLU A 24 -14.23 2.15 10.93
CA GLU A 24 -14.83 0.99 11.56
C GLU A 24 -15.01 -0.14 10.53
N GLY A 25 -14.72 -1.38 10.93
CA GLY A 25 -14.88 -2.56 10.09
C GLY A 25 -13.79 -2.81 9.03
N PHE A 26 -12.81 -1.90 8.87
CA PHE A 26 -11.74 -2.08 7.88
C PHE A 26 -10.93 -3.37 8.09
N ASN A 27 -10.64 -3.75 9.33
CA ASN A 27 -9.88 -4.97 9.58
C ASN A 27 -10.61 -6.22 9.07
N GLU A 28 -11.93 -6.26 9.21
CA GLU A 28 -12.79 -7.35 8.80
C GLU A 28 -12.99 -7.36 7.28
N ILE A 29 -13.23 -6.18 6.69
CA ILE A 29 -13.46 -6.01 5.25
C ILE A 29 -12.19 -6.33 4.44
N LEU A 30 -11.02 -5.91 4.93
CA LEU A 30 -9.76 -6.06 4.20
C LEU A 30 -9.14 -7.46 4.35
N ARG A 31 -9.42 -8.16 5.45
CA ARG A 31 -8.80 -9.45 5.77
C ARG A 31 -8.94 -10.48 4.64
N PRO A 32 -10.12 -10.71 4.03
CA PRO A 32 -10.24 -11.69 2.95
C PRO A 32 -9.36 -11.39 1.74
N ALA A 33 -9.25 -10.12 1.34
CA ALA A 33 -8.40 -9.72 0.21
C ALA A 33 -6.91 -9.89 0.56
N PHE A 34 -6.51 -9.47 1.77
CA PHE A 34 -5.15 -9.65 2.26
C PHE A 34 -4.74 -11.13 2.32
N ASP A 35 -5.59 -11.98 2.86
CA ASP A 35 -5.32 -13.43 3.00
C ASP A 35 -5.19 -14.11 1.63
N ARG A 36 -6.01 -13.73 0.64
CA ARG A 36 -5.93 -14.26 -0.73
C ARG A 36 -4.71 -13.76 -1.52
N SER A 37 -4.20 -12.59 -1.19
CA SER A 37 -3.12 -11.94 -1.96
C SER A 37 -1.78 -12.69 -1.90
N GLY A 38 -1.56 -13.45 -0.83
CA GLY A 38 -0.29 -14.11 -0.55
C GLY A 38 0.86 -13.16 -0.25
N PHE A 39 0.63 -11.86 -0.05
CA PHE A 39 1.64 -10.91 0.42
C PHE A 39 1.77 -10.93 1.94
N ASP A 40 2.97 -10.61 2.42
CA ASP A 40 3.22 -10.36 3.84
C ASP A 40 2.78 -8.93 4.19
N ILE A 41 1.50 -8.78 4.51
CA ILE A 41 0.86 -7.48 4.75
C ILE A 41 1.15 -6.98 6.17
N LYS A 42 1.95 -5.92 6.29
CA LYS A 42 2.13 -5.16 7.53
C LYS A 42 1.09 -4.06 7.61
N ARG A 43 0.17 -4.18 8.58
CA ARG A 43 -0.93 -3.23 8.79
C ARG A 43 -0.51 -2.16 9.81
N THR A 44 -0.66 -0.90 9.43
CA THR A 44 -0.47 0.25 10.32
C THR A 44 -1.83 0.94 10.51
N PRO A 45 -2.42 0.93 11.73
CA PRO A 45 -3.75 1.49 11.94
C PRO A 45 -3.85 2.98 11.62
N SER A 46 -2.79 3.74 11.90
CA SER A 46 -2.72 5.17 11.65
C SER A 46 -2.64 5.49 10.16
N GLY A 47 -3.34 6.55 9.73
CA GLY A 47 -3.22 7.14 8.39
C GLY A 47 -2.16 8.25 8.31
N VAL A 48 -1.32 8.39 9.34
CA VAL A 48 -0.22 9.36 9.34
C VAL A 48 0.94 8.80 8.54
N GLY A 49 1.36 9.53 7.50
CA GLY A 49 2.50 9.18 6.66
C GLY A 49 2.89 10.31 5.70
N PRO A 50 4.08 10.22 5.09
CA PRO A 50 4.64 11.28 4.24
C PRO A 50 4.18 11.17 2.77
N SER A 51 2.88 10.99 2.52
CA SER A 51 2.31 10.90 1.17
C SER A 51 0.91 11.55 1.11
N ASP A 52 0.27 11.54 -0.06
CA ASP A 52 -0.94 12.33 -0.36
C ASP A 52 -2.18 11.90 0.45
N HIS A 53 -2.24 10.65 0.92
CA HIS A 53 -3.31 10.21 1.84
C HIS A 53 -3.38 11.02 3.13
N SER A 54 -2.26 11.63 3.55
CA SER A 54 -2.18 12.31 4.85
C SER A 54 -3.13 13.51 4.96
N VAL A 55 -3.39 14.25 3.87
CA VAL A 55 -4.35 15.37 3.91
C VAL A 55 -5.79 14.88 4.10
N PHE A 56 -6.15 13.75 3.50
CA PHE A 56 -7.48 13.14 3.65
C PHE A 56 -7.66 12.58 5.06
N HIS A 57 -6.63 11.91 5.59
CA HIS A 57 -6.64 11.44 6.98
C HIS A 57 -6.81 12.60 7.98
N ARG A 58 -6.09 13.72 7.78
CA ARG A 58 -6.23 14.92 8.62
C ARG A 58 -7.62 15.56 8.53
N ALA A 59 -8.31 15.39 7.41
CA ALA A 59 -9.69 15.82 7.23
C ALA A 59 -10.72 14.84 7.84
N GLY A 60 -10.28 13.79 8.53
CA GLY A 60 -11.15 12.78 9.15
C GLY A 60 -11.71 11.75 8.16
N LEU A 61 -11.19 11.69 6.94
CA LEU A 61 -11.63 10.72 5.94
C LEU A 61 -10.87 9.39 6.10
N PRO A 62 -11.53 8.24 5.92
CA PRO A 62 -10.87 6.95 5.87
C PRO A 62 -9.89 6.85 4.70
N VAL A 63 -8.70 6.32 4.98
CA VAL A 63 -7.62 6.17 4.01
C VAL A 63 -7.03 4.77 4.05
N LEU A 64 -6.58 4.30 2.90
CA LEU A 64 -5.66 3.18 2.79
C LEU A 64 -4.48 3.62 1.93
N HIS A 65 -3.28 3.36 2.39
CA HIS A 65 -2.07 3.67 1.64
C HIS A 65 -1.20 2.42 1.51
N PHE A 66 -1.03 1.97 0.27
CA PHE A 66 -0.23 0.80 -0.10
C PHE A 66 1.17 1.24 -0.49
N PHE A 67 2.17 0.64 0.15
CA PHE A 67 3.57 0.99 0.02
C PHE A 67 4.44 -0.27 0.00
N SER A 68 5.34 -0.41 -0.99
CA SER A 68 6.20 -1.59 -1.09
C SER A 68 7.54 -1.46 -0.36
N GLY A 69 7.70 -0.40 0.45
CA GLY A 69 8.94 -0.11 1.17
C GLY A 69 9.90 0.81 0.40
N SER A 70 10.79 1.48 1.12
CA SER A 70 11.89 2.23 0.51
C SER A 70 12.92 1.29 -0.13
N HIS A 71 13.72 1.84 -1.05
CA HIS A 71 14.82 1.12 -1.68
C HIS A 71 16.04 2.04 -1.87
N PRO A 72 17.25 1.49 -2.15
CA PRO A 72 18.48 2.27 -2.25
C PRO A 72 18.47 3.37 -3.31
N ASP A 73 17.66 3.21 -4.36
CA ASP A 73 17.54 4.19 -5.45
C ASP A 73 16.56 5.34 -5.16
N TYR A 74 15.88 5.35 -4.01
CA TYR A 74 14.83 6.34 -3.74
C TYR A 74 15.39 7.77 -3.72
N HIS A 75 14.71 8.70 -4.40
CA HIS A 75 15.18 10.07 -4.64
C HIS A 75 16.52 10.17 -5.39
N GLN A 76 16.88 9.16 -6.19
CA GLN A 76 18.09 9.17 -7.02
C GLN A 76 17.73 9.05 -8.51
N PRO A 77 18.56 9.61 -9.42
CA PRO A 77 18.40 9.39 -10.87
C PRO A 77 18.47 7.93 -11.30
N SER A 78 18.97 7.03 -10.43
CA SER A 78 19.04 5.60 -10.68
C SER A 78 17.70 4.89 -10.45
N ASP A 79 16.67 5.56 -9.95
CA ASP A 79 15.31 5.04 -9.86
C ASP A 79 14.67 5.01 -11.24
N THR A 80 14.76 3.84 -11.88
CA THR A 80 14.54 3.66 -13.32
C THR A 80 13.62 2.48 -13.55
N PHE A 81 12.85 2.51 -14.63
CA PHE A 81 11.74 1.57 -14.87
C PHE A 81 12.21 0.12 -14.98
N GLU A 82 13.44 -0.12 -15.43
CA GLU A 82 14.05 -1.45 -15.55
C GLU A 82 14.17 -2.17 -14.21
N LYS A 83 14.14 -1.43 -13.10
CA LYS A 83 14.21 -1.98 -11.75
C LYS A 83 12.83 -2.33 -11.18
N VAL A 84 11.74 -2.02 -11.86
CA VAL A 84 10.39 -2.38 -11.40
C VAL A 84 10.23 -3.89 -11.42
N ASN A 85 9.70 -4.45 -10.33
CA ASN A 85 9.24 -5.83 -10.29
C ASN A 85 7.80 -5.87 -10.83
N TYR A 86 7.67 -6.07 -12.14
CA TYR A 86 6.38 -6.03 -12.82
C TYR A 86 5.42 -7.14 -12.36
N GLU A 87 5.93 -8.33 -12.06
CA GLU A 87 5.11 -9.47 -11.63
C GLU A 87 4.42 -9.17 -10.29
N ASP A 88 5.21 -8.77 -9.28
CA ASP A 88 4.65 -8.41 -7.98
C ASP A 88 3.86 -7.10 -8.04
N GLY A 89 4.23 -6.17 -8.92
CA GLY A 89 3.47 -4.95 -9.18
C GLY A 89 2.04 -5.25 -9.67
N VAL A 90 1.89 -6.18 -10.62
CA VAL A 90 0.57 -6.63 -11.10
C VAL A 90 -0.21 -7.33 -10.00
N ARG A 91 0.43 -8.22 -9.23
CA ARG A 91 -0.19 -8.89 -8.07
C ARG A 91 -0.71 -7.86 -7.05
N LEU A 92 0.07 -6.82 -6.76
CA LEU A 92 -0.30 -5.77 -5.82
C LEU A 92 -1.45 -4.92 -6.35
N VAL A 93 -1.43 -4.53 -7.63
CA VAL A 93 -2.56 -3.82 -8.24
C VAL A 93 -3.85 -4.67 -8.20
N ALA A 94 -3.75 -5.99 -8.42
CA ALA A 94 -4.89 -6.89 -8.30
C ALA A 94 -5.47 -6.93 -6.88
N LEU A 95 -4.61 -6.99 -5.86
CA LEU A 95 -5.02 -6.86 -4.46
C LEU A 95 -5.74 -5.54 -4.19
N ILE A 96 -5.20 -4.43 -4.68
CA ILE A 96 -5.77 -3.09 -4.48
C ILE A 96 -7.15 -2.98 -5.16
N ALA A 97 -7.29 -3.58 -6.35
CA ALA A 97 -8.56 -3.64 -7.05
C ALA A 97 -9.61 -4.45 -6.30
N ASP A 98 -9.23 -5.60 -5.70
CA ASP A 98 -10.10 -6.43 -4.85
C ASP A 98 -10.57 -5.66 -3.59
N VAL A 99 -9.68 -4.85 -3.01
CA VAL A 99 -10.02 -3.97 -1.86
C VAL A 99 -10.95 -2.82 -2.23
N ALA A 100 -10.96 -2.37 -3.49
CA ALA A 100 -11.73 -1.21 -3.94
C ALA A 100 -13.17 -1.54 -4.37
N GLN A 101 -13.55 -2.84 -4.39
CA GLN A 101 -14.89 -3.33 -4.74
C GLN A 101 -15.83 -3.36 -3.53
#